data_AF-A0A967MXS9-F1
#
_entry.id   AF-A0A967MXS9-F1
#
_cell.length_a   1.000
_cell.length_b   1.000
_cell.length_c   1.000
_cell.angle_alpha   90.00
_cell.angle_beta   90.00
_cell.angle_gamma   90.00
#
_symmetry.space_group_name_H-M   'P 1'
#
loop_
_entity.id
_entity.type
_entity.pdbx_description
1 polymer ?
#
loop_
_entity_poly.entity_id
_entity_poly.type
_entity_poly.pdbx_seq_one_letter_code
_entity_poly.pdbx_strand_id
1 'polypeptide(L)' 'DGGELLSDLHHGYGGGVRVGMGENFVVALDAGHSAQATLPLYIGLGYLY' A
#
# COMPACT_ATOMS: atom_id res chain seq x y z
N ASP A 1 6.92 -29.78 7.44
CA ASP A 1 7.44 -28.43 7.10
C ASP A 1 6.38 -27.44 6.61
N GLY A 2 5.43 -27.08 7.46
CA GLY A 2 4.53 -25.93 7.21
C GLY A 2 4.58 -24.86 8.31
N GLY A 3 5.18 -25.18 9.47
CA GLY A 3 5.25 -24.29 10.62
C GLY A 3 6.27 -23.15 10.48
N GLU A 4 7.43 -23.39 9.86
CA GLU A 4 8.43 -22.35 9.62
C GLU A 4 7.93 -21.24 8.68
N LEU A 5 7.02 -21.58 7.75
CA LEU A 5 6.48 -20.63 6.79
C LEU A 5 5.53 -19.60 7.44
N LEU A 6 4.90 -19.98 8.55
CA LEU A 6 4.00 -19.10 9.30
C LEU A 6 4.72 -18.28 10.38
N SER A 7 5.94 -18.67 10.78
CA SER A 7 6.70 -17.94 11.81
C SER A 7 7.30 -16.62 11.33
N ASP A 8 7.43 -16.42 10.01
CA ASP A 8 7.98 -15.19 9.40
C ASP A 8 6.88 -14.26 8.81
N LEU A 9 5.65 -14.42 9.27
CA LEU A 9 4.55 -13.57 8.79
C LEU A 9 4.66 -12.17 9.40
N HIS A 10 4.75 -11.16 8.54
CA HIS A 10 4.72 -9.75 8.94
C HIS A 10 3.32 -9.17 8.80
N HIS A 11 2.84 -8.51 9.86
CA HIS A 11 1.52 -7.89 9.90
C HIS A 11 1.66 -6.36 9.86
N GLY A 12 0.76 -5.70 9.16
CA GLY A 12 0.69 -4.24 9.09
C GLY A 12 -0.72 -3.78 8.72
N TYR A 13 -1.00 -2.50 8.97
CA TYR A 13 -2.22 -1.84 8.55
C TYR A 13 -1.88 -0.56 7.81
N GLY A 14 -2.81 -0.06 7.01
CA GLY A 14 -2.60 1.15 6.23
C GLY A 14 -3.88 1.65 5.62
N GLY A 15 -3.80 2.84 5.04
CA GLY A 15 -4.90 3.47 4.35
C GLY A 15 -4.38 4.50 3.38
N GLY A 16 -5.24 4.93 2.46
CA GLY A 16 -4.85 5.88 1.45
C GLY A 16 -6.01 6.54 0.77
N VAL A 17 -5.65 7.50 -0.07
CA VAL A 17 -6.56 8.34 -0.83
C VAL A 17 -6.26 8.21 -2.31
N ARG A 18 -7.31 8.27 -3.12
CA ARG A 18 -7.21 8.29 -4.57
C ARG A 18 -7.89 9.56 -5.08
N VAL A 19 -7.18 10.29 -5.93
CA VAL A 19 -7.65 11.55 -6.50
C VAL A 19 -7.70 11.39 -8.02
N GLY A 20 -8.89 11.57 -8.58
CA GLY A 20 -9.06 11.74 -10.02
C GLY A 20 -8.57 13.14 -10.43
N MET A 21 -7.68 13.20 -11.41
CA MET A 21 -7.09 14.42 -11.94
C MET A 21 -7.38 14.52 -13.43
N GLY A 22 -8.43 15.28 -13.77
CA GLY A 22 -8.95 15.30 -15.14
C GLY A 22 -9.76 14.04 -15.46
N GLU A 23 -9.93 13.78 -16.75
CA GLU A 23 -10.91 12.78 -17.20
C GLU A 23 -10.43 11.34 -16.96
N ASN A 24 -9.13 11.09 -17.11
CA ASN A 24 -8.60 9.73 -17.17
C ASN A 24 -7.40 9.47 -16.25
N PHE A 25 -6.84 10.47 -15.56
CA PHE A 25 -5.64 10.28 -14.74
C PHE A 25 -5.99 10.16 -13.26
N VAL A 26 -5.35 9.22 -12.56
CA VAL A 26 -5.57 8.97 -11.13
C VAL A 26 -4.23 8.96 -10.40
N VAL A 27 -4.20 9.65 -9.26
CA VAL A 27 -3.10 9.60 -8.29
C VAL A 27 -3.57 8.88 -7.04
N ALA A 28 -2.82 7.89 -6.59
CA ALA A 28 -3.03 7.17 -5.34
C ALA A 28 -1.89 7.46 -4.37
N LEU A 29 -2.24 7.75 -3.11
CA LEU A 29 -1.30 7.91 -2.01
C LEU A 29 -1.76 7.02 -0.86
N ASP A 30 -0.98 5.99 -0.56
CA ASP A 30 -1.23 5.08 0.54
C ASP A 30 -0.08 5.13 1.55
N ALA A 31 -0.41 5.15 2.83
CA ALA A 31 0.55 5.07 3.93
C ALA A 31 0.25 3.84 4.79
N GLY A 32 1.31 3.13 5.16
CA GLY A 32 1.23 1.95 6.02
C GLY A 32 1.89 2.16 7.37
N HIS A 33 1.70 1.18 8.25
CA HIS A 33 2.43 1.03 9.50
C HIS A 33 2.58 -0.46 9.83
N SER A 34 3.77 -0.86 10.26
CA SER A 34 4.07 -2.19 10.82
C SER A 34 5.16 -2.09 11.88
N ALA A 35 5.40 -3.19 12.59
CA ALA A 35 6.50 -3.27 13.56
C ALA A 35 7.89 -3.08 12.91
N GLN A 36 8.01 -3.34 11.60
CA GLN A 36 9.24 -3.25 10.83
C GLN A 36 9.40 -1.90 10.12
N ALA A 37 8.32 -1.16 9.88
CA ALA A 37 8.36 0.11 9.18
C ALA A 37 7.27 1.08 9.66
N THR A 38 7.70 2.24 10.17
CA THR A 38 6.81 3.21 10.82
C THR A 38 5.87 3.92 9.84
N LEU A 39 6.34 4.27 8.64
CA LEU A 39 5.53 5.00 7.65
C LEU A 39 5.99 4.73 6.21
N PRO A 40 5.88 3.50 5.70
CA PRO A 40 6.03 3.26 4.27
C PRO A 40 4.98 4.05 3.48
N LEU A 41 5.42 4.73 2.42
CA LEU A 41 4.58 5.48 1.50
C LEU A 41 4.55 4.79 0.14
N TYR A 42 3.37 4.64 -0.43
CA TYR A 42 3.15 4.10 -1.77
C TYR A 42 2.46 5.17 -2.62
N ILE A 43 3.04 5.41 -3.80
CA ILE A 43 2.55 6.41 -4.75
C ILE A 43 2.22 5.68 -6.05
N GLY A 44 0.94 5.72 -6.44
CA GLY A 44 0.45 5.15 -7.69
C GLY A 44 0.04 6.25 -8.66
N LEU A 45 0.44 6.11 -9.92
CA LEU A 45 0.02 6.97 -11.03
C LEU A 45 -0.57 6.08 -12.13
N GLY A 46 -1.75 6.41 -12.65
CA GLY A 46 -2.41 5.58 -13.65
C GLY A 46 -3.35 6.34 -14.56
N TYR A 47 -3.57 5.77 -15.75
CA TYR A 47 -4.62 6.17 -16.69
C TYR A 47 -5.72 5.10 -16.71
N LEU A 48 -6.99 5.53 -16.76
CA LEU A 48 -8.16 4.65 -16.73
C LEU A 48 -8.46 3.99 -18.09
N TYR A 49 -7.93 4.54 -19.19
CA TYR A 49 -8.12 4.08 -20.58
C TYR A 49 -6.87 4.35 -21.42
#